data_AF-A0A9W8M0S3-F1
#
_entry.id   AF-A0A9W8M0S3-F1
#
_cell.length_a   1.000
_cell.length_b   1.000
_cell.length_c   1.000
_cell.angle_alpha   90.00
_cell.angle_beta   90.00
_cell.angle_gamma   90.00
#
_symmetry.space_group_name_H-M   'P 1'
#
loop_
_entity.id
_entity.type
_entity.pdbx_description
1 polymer ?
#
loop_
_entity_poly.entity_id
_entity_poly.type
_entity_poly.pdbx_seq_one_letter_code
_entity_poly.pdbx_strand_id
1 'polypeptide(L)'
;MFRIAQLARTGASRGARTYSSSTWTPEGYAAAKEHAQTAVDTWKKISLFLALPACAIMSYVATKDELEHIHHLEHDPPKFVAYPYLHVRKRKFPYGDGEHTPFWNPLTNPDPEE
;
A
#
# COMPACT_ATOMS: atom_id res chain seq x y z
N MET A 1 31.35 44.36 60.19
CA MET A 1 31.91 43.14 59.57
C MET A 1 31.04 41.96 60.01
N PHE A 2 30.37 41.13 59.22
CA PHE A 2 29.91 41.05 57.82
C PHE A 2 28.64 40.16 57.90
N ARG A 3 27.49 40.59 57.36
CA ARG A 3 26.31 39.72 57.21
C ARG A 3 26.41 39.04 55.85
N ILE A 4 26.53 37.71 55.83
CA ILE A 4 26.55 36.92 54.59
C ILE A 4 25.10 36.71 54.17
N ALA A 5 24.70 37.30 53.03
CA ALA A 5 23.39 37.07 52.44
C ALA A 5 23.33 35.63 51.90
N GLN A 6 22.39 34.81 52.39
CA GLN A 6 22.05 33.53 51.75
C GLN A 6 21.30 33.83 50.46
N LEU A 7 21.96 33.68 49.32
CA LEU A 7 21.34 33.76 48.01
C LEU A 7 20.50 32.49 47.80
N ALA A 8 19.17 32.60 47.92
CA ALA A 8 18.25 31.51 47.58
C ALA A 8 18.34 31.25 46.07
N ARG A 9 18.99 30.15 45.70
CA ARG A 9 19.06 29.70 44.31
C ARG A 9 17.71 29.05 43.98
N THR A 10 16.75 29.83 43.51
CA THR A 10 15.52 29.29 42.92
C THR A 10 15.87 28.59 41.61
N GLY A 11 16.24 27.31 41.71
CA GLY A 11 16.42 26.45 40.56
C GLY A 11 15.05 26.18 39.93
N ALA A 12 14.77 26.79 38.78
CA ALA A 12 13.62 26.42 37.97
C ALA A 12 13.66 24.91 37.70
N SER A 13 12.63 24.17 38.13
CA SER A 13 12.49 22.76 37.83
C SER A 13 12.43 22.61 36.31
N ARG A 14 13.48 22.05 35.71
CA ARG A 14 13.45 21.61 34.31
C ARG A 14 12.34 20.58 34.21
N GLY A 15 11.24 20.92 33.52
CA GLY A 15 10.15 19.99 33.24
C GLY A 15 10.71 18.77 32.52
N ALA A 16 10.83 17.65 33.22
CA ALA A 16 11.18 16.38 32.62
C ALA A 16 10.02 15.97 31.71
N ARG A 17 10.30 15.76 30.42
CA ARG A 17 9.32 15.17 29.51
C ARG A 17 9.11 13.72 29.93
N THR A 18 8.01 13.44 30.62
CA THR A 18 7.54 12.08 30.89
C THR A 18 6.88 11.54 29.63
N TYR A 19 7.58 10.67 28.92
CA TYR A 19 6.93 9.82 27.92
C TYR A 19 6.13 8.74 28.66
N SER A 20 4.94 8.39 28.16
CA SER A 20 4.16 7.30 28.73
C SER A 20 4.97 6.01 28.65
N SER A 21 5.57 5.60 29.77
CA SER A 21 6.27 4.34 29.91
C SER A 21 5.33 3.21 30.33
N SER A 22 4.01 3.44 30.24
CA SER A 22 2.98 2.55 30.76
C SER A 22 2.86 1.23 30.01
N THR A 23 3.72 0.95 29.03
CA THR A 23 3.80 -0.34 28.33
C THR A 23 5.06 -1.14 28.69
N TRP A 24 6.05 -0.49 29.34
CA TRP A 24 7.32 -1.11 29.73
C TRP A 24 7.31 -1.67 31.15
N THR A 25 6.25 -1.39 31.92
CA THR A 25 6.00 -2.04 33.21
C THR A 25 5.29 -3.39 32.98
N PRO A 26 5.49 -4.40 33.86
CA PRO A 26 4.80 -5.69 33.73
C PRO A 26 3.27 -5.55 33.66
N GLU A 27 2.69 -4.65 34.47
CA GLU A 27 1.25 -4.35 34.49
C GLU A 27 0.78 -3.69 33.19
N GLY A 28 1.59 -2.76 32.69
CA GLY A 28 1.36 -2.07 31.44
C GLY A 28 1.34 -2.97 30.21
N TYR A 29 2.30 -3.89 30.17
CA TYR A 29 2.35 -4.93 29.15
C TYR A 29 1.16 -5.90 29.27
N ALA A 30 0.76 -6.29 30.48
CA ALA A 30 -0.40 -7.15 30.69
C ALA A 30 -1.70 -6.51 30.19
N ALA A 31 -1.94 -5.24 30.50
CA ALA A 31 -3.12 -4.50 30.02
C ALA A 31 -3.12 -4.34 28.49
N ALA A 32 -1.95 -4.06 27.88
CA ALA A 32 -1.82 -3.99 26.44
C ALA A 32 -2.08 -5.35 25.77
N LYS A 33 -1.63 -6.45 26.38
CA LYS A 33 -1.86 -7.81 25.90
C LYS A 33 -3.34 -8.18 25.94
N GLU A 34 -4.04 -7.86 27.02
CA GLU A 34 -5.49 -8.09 27.16
C GLU A 34 -6.26 -7.30 26.09
N HIS A 35 -5.97 -6.01 25.93
CA HIS A 35 -6.59 -5.19 24.89
C HIS A 35 -6.29 -5.72 23.48
N ALA A 36 -5.07 -6.18 23.23
CA ALA A 36 -4.69 -6.77 21.94
C ALA A 36 -5.47 -8.07 21.65
N GLN A 37 -5.75 -8.90 22.66
CA GLN A 37 -6.55 -10.13 22.47
C GLN A 37 -7.96 -9.81 21.96
N THR A 38 -8.65 -8.85 22.60
CA THR A 38 -9.99 -8.42 22.15
C THR A 38 -9.96 -7.79 20.75
N ALA A 39 -8.92 -7.00 20.45
CA ALA A 39 -8.74 -6.41 19.13
C ALA A 39 -8.54 -7.50 18.06
N VAL A 40 -7.68 -8.49 18.32
CA VAL A 40 -7.42 -9.61 17.40
C VAL A 40 -8.70 -10.37 17.07
N ASP A 41 -9.53 -10.69 18.06
CA ASP A 41 -10.80 -11.39 17.83
C ASP A 41 -11.77 -10.58 16.97
N THR A 42 -11.82 -9.27 17.18
CA THR A 42 -12.65 -8.36 16.40
C THR A 42 -12.20 -8.32 14.94
N TRP A 43 -10.90 -8.11 14.69
CA TRP A 43 -10.35 -8.06 13.34
C TRP A 43 -10.41 -9.40 12.62
N LYS A 44 -10.23 -10.52 13.33
CA LYS A 44 -10.42 -11.86 12.76
C LYS A 44 -11.84 -12.05 12.24
N LYS A 45 -12.85 -11.63 13.01
CA LYS A 45 -14.26 -11.72 12.59
C LYS A 45 -14.54 -10.83 11.38
N ILE A 46 -14.07 -9.58 11.40
CA ILE A 46 -14.25 -8.67 10.26
C ILE A 46 -13.60 -9.24 8.99
N SER A 47 -12.36 -9.71 9.08
CA SER A 47 -11.66 -10.30 7.93
C SER A 47 -12.39 -11.53 7.39
N LEU A 48 -12.84 -12.43 8.25
CA LEU A 48 -13.47 -13.68 7.82
C LEU A 48 -14.91 -13.52 7.34
N PHE A 49 -15.70 -12.66 7.99
CA PHE A 49 -17.14 -12.55 7.73
C PHE A 49 -17.54 -11.35 6.87
N LEU A 50 -16.66 -10.37 6.70
CA LEU A 50 -16.91 -9.21 5.84
C LEU A 50 -15.94 -9.16 4.66
N ALA A 51 -14.63 -9.16 4.93
CA ALA A 51 -13.64 -8.97 3.87
C ALA A 51 -13.61 -10.17 2.90
N LEU A 52 -13.57 -11.41 3.40
CA LEU A 52 -13.55 -12.60 2.52
C LEU A 52 -14.81 -12.71 1.63
N PRO A 53 -16.05 -12.55 2.14
CA PRO A 53 -17.23 -12.55 1.29
C PRO A 53 -17.25 -11.39 0.29
N ALA A 54 -16.84 -10.19 0.70
CA ALA A 54 -16.76 -9.04 -0.21
C ALA A 54 -15.76 -9.30 -1.34
N CYS A 55 -14.57 -9.83 -1.03
CA CYS A 55 -13.58 -10.21 -2.04
C CYS A 55 -14.15 -11.28 -2.98
N ALA A 56 -14.84 -12.30 -2.47
CA ALA A 56 -15.43 -13.35 -3.30
C ALA A 56 -16.46 -12.79 -4.31
N ILE A 57 -17.33 -11.87 -3.86
CA ILE A 57 -18.32 -11.22 -4.73
C ILE A 57 -17.61 -10.37 -5.80
N MET A 58 -16.63 -9.56 -5.40
CA MET A 58 -15.89 -8.71 -6.34
C MET A 58 -15.08 -9.53 -7.34
N SER A 59 -14.46 -10.63 -6.89
CA SER A 59 -13.75 -11.56 -7.78
C SER A 59 -14.70 -12.16 -8.81
N TYR A 60 -15.91 -12.58 -8.42
CA TYR A 60 -16.88 -13.11 -9.37
C TYR A 60 -17.26 -12.09 -10.45
N VAL A 61 -17.55 -10.84 -10.06
CA VAL A 61 -17.90 -9.77 -11.01
C VAL A 61 -16.73 -9.47 -11.93
N ALA A 62 -15.54 -9.25 -11.38
CA ALA A 62 -14.35 -8.93 -12.17
C ALA A 62 -13.96 -10.07 -13.13
N THR A 63 -14.06 -11.33 -12.71
CA THR A 63 -13.77 -12.48 -13.58
C THR A 63 -14.77 -12.57 -14.72
N LYS A 64 -16.05 -12.29 -14.48
CA LYS A 64 -17.04 -12.28 -15.55
C LYS A 64 -16.70 -11.21 -16.60
N ASP A 65 -16.46 -9.98 -16.16
CA ASP A 65 -16.15 -8.86 -17.05
C ASP A 65 -14.85 -9.11 -17.83
N GLU A 66 -13.84 -9.70 -17.18
CA GLU A 66 -12.57 -10.05 -17.84
C GLU A 66 -12.75 -11.14 -18.90
N LEU A 67 -13.58 -12.17 -18.65
CA LEU A 67 -13.86 -13.20 -19.64
C LEU A 67 -14.58 -12.62 -20.87
N GLU A 68 -15.51 -11.68 -20.67
CA GLU A 68 -16.16 -10.96 -21.76
C GLU A 68 -15.14 -10.11 -22.54
N HIS A 69 -14.21 -9.44 -21.85
CA HIS A 69 -13.15 -8.66 -22.47
C HIS A 69 -12.19 -9.52 -23.31
N ILE A 70 -11.74 -10.67 -22.78
CA ILE A 70 -10.89 -11.62 -23.51
C ILE A 70 -11.61 -12.13 -24.76
N HIS A 71 -12.88 -12.53 -24.63
CA HIS A 71 -13.69 -12.99 -25.76
C HIS A 71 -13.84 -11.90 -26.84
N HIS A 72 -14.02 -10.64 -26.43
CA HIS A 72 -14.03 -9.51 -27.37
C HIS A 72 -12.69 -9.36 -28.10
N LEU A 73 -11.56 -9.42 -27.39
CA LEU A 73 -10.22 -9.30 -27.98
C LEU A 73 -9.90 -10.45 -28.95
N GLU A 74 -10.40 -11.65 -28.72
CA GLU A 74 -10.22 -12.79 -29.63
C GLU A 74 -10.98 -12.61 -30.96
N HIS A 75 -12.17 -11.99 -30.91
CA HIS A 75 -13.01 -11.79 -32.10
C HIS A 75 -12.73 -10.49 -32.86
N ASP A 76 -12.42 -9.41 -32.15
CA ASP A 76 -12.14 -8.09 -32.73
C ASP A 76 -10.91 -7.47 -32.05
N PRO A 77 -9.70 -7.97 -32.40
CA PRO A 77 -8.48 -7.45 -31.80
C PRO A 77 -8.26 -5.99 -32.22
N PRO A 78 -7.73 -5.14 -31.31
CA PRO A 78 -7.44 -3.76 -31.63
C PRO A 78 -6.42 -3.68 -32.77
N LYS A 79 -6.80 -3.01 -33.86
CA LYS A 79 -5.90 -2.79 -34.99
C LYS A 79 -5.00 -1.58 -34.71
N PHE A 80 -3.74 -1.68 -35.12
CA PHE A 80 -2.82 -0.57 -34.96
C PHE A 80 -3.23 0.60 -35.88
N VAL A 81 -3.49 1.76 -35.29
CA VAL A 81 -3.66 3.01 -36.04
C VAL A 81 -2.45 3.89 -35.77
N ALA A 82 -1.71 4.23 -36.83
CA ALA A 82 -0.43 4.92 -36.78
C ALA A 82 -0.56 6.41 -36.39
N TYR A 83 -1.03 6.68 -35.18
CA TYR A 83 -1.06 8.02 -34.64
C TYR A 83 0.37 8.49 -34.27
N PRO A 84 0.75 9.75 -34.55
CA PRO A 84 2.13 10.23 -34.35
C PRO A 84 2.67 10.16 -32.92
N TYR A 85 1.79 10.00 -31.94
CA TYR A 85 2.13 9.91 -30.51
C TYR A 85 2.15 8.47 -29.98
N LEU A 86 1.71 7.48 -30.78
CA LEU A 86 1.78 6.07 -30.41
C LEU A 86 3.12 5.47 -30.85
N HIS A 87 3.61 4.51 -30.07
CA HIS A 87 4.83 3.74 -30.38
C HIS A 87 6.07 4.61 -30.67
N VAL A 88 6.13 5.83 -30.12
CA VAL A 88 7.26 6.73 -30.31
C VAL A 88 8.48 6.17 -29.59
N ARG A 89 9.52 5.82 -30.35
CA ARG A 89 10.81 5.39 -29.81
C ARG A 89 11.95 6.26 -30.34
N LYS A 90 12.71 6.89 -29.43
CA LYS A 90 13.93 7.63 -29.78
C LYS A 90 15.17 6.73 -29.81
N ARG A 91 15.16 5.67 -28.99
CA ARG A 91 16.22 4.67 -28.84
C ARG A 91 15.53 3.33 -28.56
N LYS A 92 16.18 2.24 -28.96
CA LYS A 92 15.74 0.88 -28.64
C LYS A 92 15.86 0.60 -27.15
N PHE A 93 15.01 -0.28 -26.63
CA PHE A 93 15.12 -0.78 -25.26
C PHE A 93 16.39 -1.62 -25.08
N PRO A 94 16.97 -1.66 -23.86
CA PRO A 94 18.21 -2.38 -23.58
C PRO A 94 18.02 -3.90 -23.37
N TYR A 95 16.85 -4.45 -23.68
CA TYR A 95 16.48 -5.85 -23.46
C TYR A 95 15.59 -6.36 -24.59
N GLY A 96 15.46 -7.69 -24.69
CA GLY A 96 14.63 -8.36 -25.69
C GLY A 96 15.07 -8.02 -27.12
N ASP A 97 14.10 -7.73 -27.98
CA ASP A 97 14.28 -7.25 -29.35
C ASP A 97 14.52 -5.73 -29.47
N GLY A 98 14.44 -5.01 -28.35
CA GLY A 98 14.61 -3.56 -28.30
C GLY A 98 13.37 -2.76 -28.72
N GLU A 99 12.30 -3.43 -29.15
CA GLU A 99 11.05 -2.81 -29.54
C GLU A 99 9.97 -3.07 -28.48
N HIS A 100 9.83 -4.28 -27.95
CA HIS A 100 8.77 -4.56 -27.00
C HIS A 100 9.08 -4.16 -25.55
N THR A 101 8.05 -3.67 -24.86
CA THR A 101 8.12 -3.38 -23.41
C THR A 101 8.10 -4.67 -22.59
N PRO A 102 8.53 -4.68 -21.32
CA PRO A 102 8.52 -5.89 -20.48
C PRO A 102 7.13 -6.50 -20.25
N PHE A 103 6.08 -5.68 -20.34
CA PHE A 103 4.67 -6.10 -20.21
C PHE A 103 3.95 -6.00 -21.56
N TRP A 104 4.65 -6.34 -22.65
CA TRP A 104 4.05 -6.37 -23.98
C TRP A 104 3.08 -7.54 -24.11
N ASN A 105 1.86 -7.28 -24.59
CA ASN A 105 0.85 -8.29 -24.85
C ASN A 105 0.38 -8.21 -26.32
N PRO A 106 0.67 -9.21 -27.15
CA PRO A 106 0.26 -9.22 -28.56
C PRO A 106 -1.25 -9.08 -28.80
N LEU A 107 -2.09 -9.45 -27.83
CA LEU A 107 -3.55 -9.34 -27.95
C LEU A 107 -4.07 -7.91 -27.78
N THR A 108 -3.31 -7.03 -27.12
CA THR A 108 -3.76 -5.67 -26.77
C THR A 108 -2.85 -4.58 -27.32
N ASN A 109 -1.59 -4.91 -27.59
CA ASN A 109 -0.59 -4.03 -28.17
C ASN A 109 -0.32 -4.52 -29.60
N PRO A 110 -1.04 -4.00 -30.61
CA PRO A 110 -0.79 -4.38 -31.98
C PRO A 110 0.52 -3.75 -32.47
N ASP A 111 1.31 -4.54 -33.18
CA ASP A 111 2.48 -4.03 -33.88
C ASP A 111 2.06 -3.10 -35.02
N PRO A 112 2.90 -2.11 -35.39
CA PRO A 112 2.72 -1.38 -36.63
C PRO A 112 2.63 -2.37 -37.80
N GLU A 113 1.56 -2.29 -38.59
CA GLU A 113 1.45 -3.07 -39.83
C GLU A 113 2.67 -2.71 -40.71
N GLU A 114 3.36 -3.73 -41.24
CA GLU A 114 4.47 -3.55 -42.21
C GLU A 114 4.01 -2.83 -43.48
#